data_AF-A0A0S2F492-F1
#
_entry.id   AF-A0A0S2F492-F1
#
_cell.length_a   1.000
_cell.length_b   1.000
_cell.length_c   1.000
_cell.angle_alpha   90.00
_cell.angle_beta   90.00
_cell.angle_gamma   90.00
#
_symmetry.space_group_name_H-M   'P 1'
#
loop_
_entity.id
_entity.type
_entity.pdbx_description
1 polymer ?
#
loop_
_entity_poly.entity_id
_entity_poly.type
_entity_poly.pdbx_seq_one_letter_code
_entity_poly.pdbx_strand_id
1 'polypeptide(L)'
;MEAFIPAQMTACRDPNIVRTLLGGEPAAVPERYAQASAMKMLPLAKRQILIWGQRDDMTPLWLGEAYADAARKAGDPVRLEVLPSLGHFEIADPASLAWPVVHDAIGSLLKPGN
;
A
#
# COMPACT_ATOMS: atom_id res chain seq x y z
N MET A 1 1.61 0.03 9.65
CA MET A 1 2.41 1.25 9.85
C MET A 1 3.82 0.93 10.35
N GLU A 2 4.00 0.08 11.35
CA GLU A 2 5.35 -0.30 11.84
C GLU A 2 6.27 -0.87 10.76
N ALA A 3 5.77 -1.75 9.87
CA ALA A 3 6.54 -2.30 8.75
C ALA A 3 7.08 -1.23 7.77
N PHE A 4 6.53 -0.01 7.82
CA PHE A 4 6.96 1.10 6.98
C PHE A 4 8.11 1.93 7.59
N ILE A 5 8.36 1.79 8.90
CA ILE A 5 9.40 2.56 9.62
C ILE A 5 10.78 2.46 8.95
N PRO A 6 11.25 1.26 8.53
CA PRO A 6 12.54 1.16 7.83
C PRO A 6 12.60 1.93 6.50
N ALA A 7 11.48 2.07 5.79
CA ALA A 7 11.40 2.77 4.51
C ALA A 7 11.41 4.30 4.66
N GLN A 8 11.07 4.83 5.84
CA GLN A 8 11.01 6.27 6.10
C GLN A 8 12.38 6.96 5.99
N MET A 9 13.43 6.23 6.36
CA MET A 9 14.83 6.69 6.27
C MET A 9 15.20 7.11 4.85
N THR A 10 14.67 6.40 3.86
CA THR A 10 14.99 6.60 2.44
C THR A 10 13.99 7.53 1.76
N ALA A 11 12.70 7.40 2.08
CA ALA A 11 11.62 8.10 1.38
C ALA A 11 11.29 9.49 1.93
N CYS A 12 11.18 9.64 3.26
CA CYS A 12 10.66 10.86 3.89
C CYS A 12 11.76 11.76 4.46
N ARG A 13 13.02 11.30 4.45
CA ARG A 13 14.21 11.98 5.02
C ARG A 13 14.09 12.40 6.50
N ASP A 14 13.04 11.96 7.20
CA ASP A 14 12.89 12.09 8.64
C ASP A 14 12.44 10.74 9.24
N PRO A 15 13.30 10.06 10.03
CA PRO A 15 12.94 8.81 10.72
C PRO A 15 11.80 8.98 11.71
N ASN A 16 11.51 10.20 12.12
CA ASN A 16 10.60 10.47 13.23
C ASN A 16 9.20 10.79 12.76
N ILE A 17 8.94 10.94 11.45
CA ILE A 17 7.67 11.51 10.98
C ILE A 17 6.45 10.69 11.44
N VAL A 18 6.52 9.35 11.40
CA VAL A 18 5.43 8.49 11.91
C VAL A 18 5.33 8.54 13.42
N ARG A 19 6.46 8.53 14.12
CA ARG A 19 6.48 8.64 15.58
C ARG A 19 5.88 9.96 16.06
N THR A 20 6.26 11.06 15.43
CA THR A 20 5.76 12.41 15.70
C THR A 20 4.26 12.49 15.40
N LEU A 21 3.82 11.96 14.25
CA LEU A 21 2.42 11.92 13.87
C LEU A 21 1.57 11.09 14.84
N LEU A 22 2.05 9.91 15.22
CA LEU A 22 1.32 8.99 16.09
C LEU A 22 1.53 9.31 17.59
N GLY A 23 2.44 10.22 17.93
CA GLY A 23 2.68 10.70 19.29
C GLY A 23 3.39 9.70 20.20
N GLY A 24 4.24 8.83 19.66
CA GLY A 24 5.03 7.86 20.43
C GLY A 24 5.56 6.70 19.60
N GLU A 25 6.40 5.87 20.22
CA GLU A 25 6.89 4.61 19.64
C GLU A 25 5.76 3.55 19.60
N PRO A 26 5.85 2.50 18.75
CA PRO A 26 4.84 1.44 18.67
C PRO A 26 4.51 0.80 20.03
N ALA A 27 5.51 0.61 20.88
CA ALA A 27 5.32 0.04 22.22
C ALA A 27 4.59 0.98 23.20
N ALA A 28 4.65 2.30 22.97
CA ALA A 28 4.05 3.31 23.85
C ALA A 28 2.62 3.69 23.44
N VAL A 29 2.31 3.62 22.14
CA VAL A 29 0.98 3.94 21.58
C VAL A 29 0.48 2.84 20.60
N PRO A 30 0.43 1.57 21.03
CA PRO A 30 0.19 0.43 20.13
C PRO A 30 -1.16 0.52 19.40
N GLU A 31 -2.19 1.06 20.03
CA GLU A 31 -3.52 1.23 19.44
C GLU A 31 -3.49 2.17 18.23
N ARG A 32 -2.70 3.26 18.28
CA ARG A 32 -2.59 4.22 17.17
C ARG A 32 -1.88 3.60 15.97
N TYR A 33 -0.85 2.79 16.20
CA TYR A 33 -0.18 2.04 15.13
C TYR A 33 -1.08 0.98 14.51
N ALA A 34 -1.92 0.32 15.31
CA ALA A 34 -2.93 -0.61 14.80
C ALA A 34 -3.95 0.11 13.92
N GLN A 35 -4.48 1.25 14.37
CA GLN A 35 -5.40 2.11 13.62
C GLN A 35 -4.79 2.75 12.38
N ALA A 36 -3.47 2.80 12.24
CA ALA A 36 -2.79 3.31 11.06
C ALA A 36 -2.25 2.19 10.16
N SER A 37 -2.54 0.91 10.45
CA SER A 37 -1.95 -0.23 9.75
C SER A 37 -3.00 -1.00 8.96
N ALA A 38 -3.05 -0.80 7.64
CA ALA A 38 -3.95 -1.54 6.75
C ALA A 38 -3.84 -3.08 6.96
N MET A 39 -2.62 -3.59 7.11
CA MET A 39 -2.37 -5.01 7.41
C MET A 39 -3.09 -5.51 8.69
N LYS A 40 -3.23 -4.65 9.71
CA LYS A 40 -3.89 -4.98 10.99
C LYS A 40 -5.40 -4.78 10.94
N MET A 41 -5.92 -4.21 9.85
CA MET A 41 -7.36 -4.00 9.62
C MET A 41 -7.98 -5.12 8.78
N LEU A 42 -7.18 -6.06 8.28
CA LEU A 42 -7.69 -7.20 7.52
C LEU A 42 -8.52 -8.14 8.42
N PRO A 43 -9.57 -8.79 7.87
CA PRO A 43 -10.08 -8.65 6.50
C PRO A 43 -10.92 -7.37 6.30
N LEU A 44 -10.90 -6.81 5.10
CA LEU A 44 -11.74 -5.67 4.71
C LEU A 44 -13.09 -6.10 4.10
N ALA A 45 -13.22 -7.35 3.66
CA ALA A 45 -14.39 -7.88 2.96
C ALA A 45 -14.79 -7.06 1.72
N LYS A 46 -13.80 -6.51 1.00
CA LYS A 46 -13.97 -5.72 -0.22
C LYS A 46 -12.99 -6.17 -1.31
N ARG A 47 -13.40 -6.02 -2.58
CA ARG A 47 -12.53 -6.17 -3.75
C ARG A 47 -11.43 -5.11 -3.73
N GLN A 48 -10.19 -5.56 -3.87
CA GLN A 48 -8.99 -4.72 -3.79
C GLN A 48 -8.11 -4.96 -5.01
N ILE A 49 -7.62 -3.88 -5.61
CA ILE A 49 -6.60 -3.93 -6.65
C ILE A 49 -5.46 -3.01 -6.18
N LEU A 50 -4.30 -3.60 -5.93
CA LEU A 50 -3.07 -2.91 -5.60
C LEU A 50 -2.29 -2.75 -6.90
N ILE A 51 -1.88 -1.54 -7.23
CA ILE A 51 -1.03 -1.25 -8.40
C ILE A 51 0.30 -0.74 -7.87
N TRP A 52 1.40 -1.32 -8.35
CA TRP A 52 2.73 -1.09 -7.79
C TRP A 52 3.80 -0.99 -8.87
N GLY A 53 4.71 -0.04 -8.73
CA GLY A 53 5.89 0.05 -9.58
C GLY A 53 6.98 -0.90 -9.10
N GLN A 54 7.57 -1.71 -9.99
CA GLN A 54 8.65 -2.63 -9.59
C GLN A 54 9.92 -1.88 -9.14
N ARG A 55 10.10 -0.62 -9.57
CA ARG A 55 11.26 0.22 -9.28
C ARG A 55 10.99 1.23 -8.18
N ASP A 56 9.88 1.07 -7.45
CA ASP A 56 9.57 1.92 -6.31
C ASP A 56 10.52 1.64 -5.14
N ASP A 57 11.36 2.62 -4.83
CA ASP A 57 12.33 2.60 -3.73
C ASP A 57 11.81 3.24 -2.44
N MET A 58 10.68 3.97 -2.51
CA MET A 58 10.06 4.63 -1.36
C MET A 58 9.06 3.74 -0.66
N THR A 59 8.28 2.98 -1.43
CA THR A 59 7.43 1.90 -0.95
C THR A 59 7.82 0.61 -1.68
N PRO A 60 8.85 -0.12 -1.22
CA PRO A 60 9.33 -1.31 -1.92
C PRO A 60 8.25 -2.37 -2.16
N LEU A 61 8.31 -3.05 -3.32
CA LEU A 61 7.31 -4.02 -3.77
C LEU A 61 6.94 -5.09 -2.74
N TRP A 62 7.90 -5.55 -1.94
CA TRP A 62 7.67 -6.59 -0.92
C TRP A 62 6.58 -6.20 0.11
N LEU A 63 6.35 -4.90 0.35
CA LEU A 63 5.26 -4.42 1.21
C LEU A 63 3.89 -4.75 0.59
N GLY A 64 3.75 -4.50 -0.72
CA GLY A 64 2.54 -4.81 -1.47
C GLY A 64 2.29 -6.32 -1.56
N GLU A 65 3.35 -7.09 -1.80
CA GLU A 65 3.29 -8.57 -1.80
C GLU A 65 2.85 -9.13 -0.45
N ALA A 66 3.48 -8.67 0.64
CA ALA A 66 3.14 -9.09 2.00
C ALA A 66 1.68 -8.77 2.35
N TYR A 67 1.18 -7.60 1.96
CA TYR A 67 -0.21 -7.22 2.19
C TYR A 67 -1.17 -8.07 1.36
N ALA A 68 -0.90 -8.26 0.06
CA ALA A 68 -1.73 -9.08 -0.80
C ALA A 68 -1.84 -10.51 -0.27
N ASP A 69 -0.74 -11.09 0.21
CA ASP A 69 -0.74 -12.43 0.80
C ASP A 69 -1.52 -12.51 2.11
N ALA A 70 -1.37 -11.53 2.99
CA ALA A 70 -2.15 -11.48 4.23
C ALA A 70 -3.65 -11.31 3.95
N ALA A 71 -4.01 -10.45 3.00
CA ALA A 71 -5.40 -10.23 2.60
C ALA A 71 -6.02 -11.48 1.99
N ARG A 72 -5.30 -12.19 1.10
CA ARG A 72 -5.75 -13.50 0.58
C ARG A 72 -5.97 -14.53 1.70
N LYS A 73 -5.03 -14.62 2.65
CA LYS A 73 -5.15 -15.52 3.81
C LYS A 73 -6.34 -15.17 4.70
N ALA A 74 -6.69 -13.89 4.80
CA ALA A 74 -7.87 -13.42 5.53
C ALA A 74 -9.18 -13.60 4.75
N GLY A 75 -9.13 -14.03 3.49
CA GLY A 75 -10.30 -14.27 2.64
C GLY A 75 -10.72 -13.08 1.76
N ASP A 76 -9.92 -12.02 1.69
CA ASP A 76 -10.23 -10.86 0.86
C ASP A 76 -9.95 -11.11 -0.63
N PRO A 77 -10.84 -10.64 -1.54
CA PRO A 77 -10.59 -10.67 -2.98
C PRO A 77 -9.61 -9.56 -3.39
N VAL A 78 -8.32 -9.85 -3.28
CA VAL A 78 -7.23 -8.92 -3.61
C VAL A 78 -6.39 -9.38 -4.81
N ARG A 79 -6.02 -8.43 -5.68
CA ARG A 79 -5.03 -8.60 -6.74
C ARG A 79 -3.94 -7.56 -6.62
N LEU A 80 -2.70 -7.97 -6.93
CA LEU A 80 -1.53 -7.08 -7.04
C LEU A 80 -1.08 -7.03 -8.50
N GLU A 81 -1.00 -5.82 -9.04
CA GLU A 81 -0.55 -5.49 -10.38
C GLU A 81 0.81 -4.82 -10.29
N VAL A 82 1.83 -5.43 -10.89
CA VAL A 82 3.20 -4.93 -10.84
C VAL A 82 3.60 -4.40 -12.21
N LEU A 83 4.04 -3.15 -12.27
CA LEU A 83 4.43 -2.45 -13.48
C LEU A 83 5.97 -2.34 -13.54
N PRO A 84 6.65 -3.11 -14.42
CA PRO A 84 8.11 -3.32 -14.33
C PRO A 84 8.99 -2.08 -14.46
N SER A 85 8.54 -1.06 -15.19
CA SER A 85 9.33 0.13 -15.49
C SER A 85 9.03 1.32 -14.59
N LEU A 86 8.04 1.23 -13.71
CA LEU A 86 7.56 2.38 -12.93
C LEU A 86 8.20 2.45 -11.54
N GLY A 87 8.48 3.68 -11.12
CA GLY A 87 8.80 4.02 -9.74
C GLY A 87 7.55 4.33 -8.92
N HIS A 88 7.68 5.27 -7.99
CA HIS A 88 6.67 5.57 -6.99
C HIS A 88 5.56 6.51 -7.48
N PHE A 89 5.89 7.51 -8.30
CA PHE A 89 5.00 8.64 -8.57
C PHE A 89 4.20 8.48 -9.86
N GLU A 90 4.68 7.69 -10.81
CA GLU A 90 4.08 7.56 -12.14
C GLU A 90 2.65 7.03 -12.07
N ILE A 91 2.32 6.19 -11.07
CA ILE A 91 0.96 5.66 -10.87
C ILE A 91 -0.06 6.77 -10.57
N ALA A 92 0.38 7.88 -9.95
CA ALA A 92 -0.49 9.00 -9.60
C ALA A 92 -0.63 10.04 -10.73
N ASP A 93 0.18 9.93 -11.80
CA ASP A 93 0.18 10.87 -12.92
C ASP A 93 -0.74 10.37 -14.05
N PRO A 94 -1.85 11.08 -14.36
CA PRO A 94 -2.75 10.71 -15.45
C PRO A 94 -2.13 10.78 -16.84
N ALA A 95 -0.98 11.46 -17.00
CA ALA A 95 -0.24 11.52 -18.26
C ALA A 95 0.78 10.38 -18.42
N SER A 96 0.97 9.54 -17.39
CA SER A 96 1.97 8.48 -17.42
C SER A 96 1.49 7.23 -18.15
N LEU A 97 2.44 6.35 -18.48
CA LEU A 97 2.14 5.02 -19.02
C LEU A 97 1.42 4.10 -18.02
N ALA A 98 1.37 4.47 -16.73
CA ALA A 98 0.64 3.73 -15.69
C ALA A 98 -0.87 3.96 -15.80
N TRP A 99 -1.28 5.13 -16.29
CA TRP A 99 -2.66 5.60 -16.17
C TRP A 99 -3.71 4.67 -16.78
N PRO A 100 -3.49 4.06 -17.96
CA PRO A 100 -4.46 3.10 -18.51
C PRO A 100 -4.75 1.93 -17.55
N VAL A 101 -3.73 1.43 -16.84
CA VAL A 101 -3.87 0.34 -15.87
C VAL A 101 -4.71 0.78 -14.66
N VAL A 102 -4.46 1.99 -14.16
CA VAL A 102 -5.23 2.58 -13.04
C VAL A 102 -6.69 2.80 -13.44
N HIS A 103 -6.91 3.38 -14.62
CA HIS A 103 -8.24 3.63 -15.15
C HIS A 103 -9.05 2.33 -15.33
N ASP A 104 -8.44 1.29 -15.92
CA ASP A 104 -9.09 0.00 -16.12
C ASP A 104 -9.39 -0.71 -14.79
N ALA A 105 -8.48 -0.62 -13.82
CA ALA A 105 -8.70 -1.15 -12.47
C ALA A 105 -9.92 -0.51 -11.80
N ILE A 106 -10.03 0.83 -11.85
CA ILE A 106 -11.20 1.56 -11.35
C ILE A 106 -12.47 1.10 -12.06
N GLY A 107 -12.46 1.05 -13.39
CA GLY A 107 -13.58 0.59 -14.20
C GLY A 107 -14.04 -0.83 -13.85
N SER A 108 -13.11 -1.72 -13.49
CA SER A 108 -13.41 -3.11 -13.08
C SER A 108 -14.04 -3.23 -11.68
N LEU A 109 -13.80 -2.25 -10.81
CA LEU A 109 -14.33 -2.22 -9.43
C LEU A 109 -15.73 -1.61 -9.37
N LEU A 110 -16.07 -0.72 -10.32
CA LEU A 110 -17.40 -0.10 -10.42
C LEU A 110 -18.45 -1.05 -11.01
N LYS A 111 -18.03 -2.08 -11.74
CA LYS A 111 -18.94 -3.10 -12.25
C LYS A 111 -19.38 -4.01 -11.10
N PRO A 112 -20.68 -4.35 -10.98
CA PRO A 112 -21.13 -5.35 -10.02
C PRO A 112 -20.30 -6.63 -10.15
N GLY A 113 -19.96 -7.25 -9.02
CA GLY A 113 -19.35 -8.58 -9.04
C GLY A 113 -20.27 -9.53 -9.81
N ASN A 114 -19.72 -10.19 -10.84
CA ASN A 114 -20.42 -11.22 -11.60
C ASN A 114 -20.74 -12.42 -10.70
#